data_AF-A0A1V5P6L6-F1
#
_entry.id   AF-A0A1V5P6L6-F1
#
_cell.length_a   1.000
_cell.length_b   1.000
_cell.length_c   1.000
_cell.angle_alpha   90.00
_cell.angle_beta   90.00
_cell.angle_gamma   90.00
#
_symmetry.space_group_name_H-M   'P 1'
#
loop_
_entity.id
_entity.type
_entity.pdbx_description
1 polymer ?
#
loop_
_entity_poly.entity_id
_entity_poly.type
_entity_poly.pdbx_seq_one_letter_code
_entity_poly.pdbx_strand_id
1 'polypeptide(L)'
;MAKYYELTHKDILLTVFTDSMELYQTRVKELEEKYGKYKKIDAALDYNNLMHINVDHILELSYYDKRRIHNLKYFTWIEQQGRELKELNAQWYDFPDYWDRIHSQVDEIDKLIDTFNERTGLLKEL
;
A
#
# COMPACT_ATOMS: atom_id res chain seq x y z
N MET A 1 -15.92 -1.90 -7.55
CA MET A 1 -15.38 -0.63 -7.02
C MET A 1 -15.61 0.55 -7.97
N ALA A 2 -14.97 0.64 -9.15
CA ALA A 2 -15.12 1.81 -10.04
C ALA A 2 -16.57 2.13 -10.44
N LYS A 3 -17.37 1.12 -10.82
CA LYS A 3 -18.80 1.30 -11.12
C LYS A 3 -19.64 1.62 -9.89
N TYR A 4 -19.30 1.04 -8.74
CA TYR A 4 -20.05 1.23 -7.49
C TYR A 4 -19.91 2.66 -6.96
N TYR A 5 -18.70 3.24 -7.09
CA TYR A 5 -18.39 4.61 -6.69
C TYR A 5 -18.48 5.62 -7.84
N GLU A 6 -18.96 5.20 -9.01
CA GLU A 6 -19.11 6.05 -10.20
C GLU A 6 -17.83 6.84 -10.54
N LEU A 7 -16.66 6.22 -10.34
CA LEU A 7 -15.36 6.87 -10.50
C LEU A 7 -15.19 7.41 -11.93
N THR A 8 -14.61 8.60 -12.02
CA THR A 8 -14.32 9.32 -13.25
C THR A 8 -12.81 9.37 -13.51
N HIS A 9 -12.40 9.97 -14.63
CA HIS A 9 -10.99 10.21 -14.94
C HIS A 9 -10.27 11.14 -13.95
N LYS A 10 -11.01 11.78 -13.03
CA LYS A 10 -10.46 12.65 -11.98
C LYS A 10 -10.15 11.88 -10.69
N ASP A 11 -10.61 10.64 -10.58
CA ASP A 11 -10.48 9.83 -9.39
C ASP A 11 -9.28 8.88 -9.49
N ILE A 12 -8.61 8.67 -8.35
CA ILE A 12 -7.44 7.79 -8.27
C ILE A 12 -7.86 6.47 -7.62
N LEU A 13 -7.66 5.37 -8.32
CA LEU A 13 -7.75 4.02 -7.76
C LEU A 13 -6.34 3.49 -7.52
N LEU A 14 -5.91 3.45 -6.26
CA LEU A 14 -4.63 2.88 -5.85
C LEU A 14 -4.83 1.46 -5.31
N THR A 15 -3.99 0.55 -5.74
CA THR A 15 -3.89 -0.80 -5.16
C THR A 15 -2.43 -1.09 -4.84
N VAL A 16 -2.19 -1.80 -3.74
CA VAL A 16 -0.85 -2.19 -3.30
C VAL A 16 -0.76 -3.70 -3.44
N PHE A 17 0.16 -4.17 -4.29
CA PHE A 17 0.51 -5.58 -4.34
C PHE A 17 1.52 -5.86 -3.24
N THR A 18 1.16 -6.76 -2.33
CA THR A 18 2.09 -7.31 -1.35
C THR A 18 3.01 -8.34 -1.99
N ASP A 19 4.01 -8.77 -1.24
CA ASP A 19 4.92 -9.88 -1.52
C ASP A 19 4.30 -11.04 -2.32
N SER A 20 5.10 -11.60 -3.24
CA SER A 20 4.66 -12.71 -4.08
C SER A 20 4.41 -13.99 -3.27
N MET A 21 3.58 -14.90 -3.81
CA MET A 21 3.34 -16.22 -3.22
C MET A 21 4.62 -17.06 -3.05
N GLU A 22 5.72 -16.71 -3.72
CA GLU A 22 7.00 -17.39 -3.58
C GLU A 22 7.60 -17.22 -2.18
N LEU A 23 7.30 -16.11 -1.50
CA LEU A 23 7.76 -15.85 -0.14
C LEU A 23 7.01 -16.67 0.92
N TYR A 24 5.94 -17.37 0.55
CA TYR A 24 5.07 -18.11 1.47
C TYR A 24 5.22 -19.65 1.41
N GLN A 25 6.23 -20.19 0.72
CA GLN A 25 6.37 -21.65 0.54
C GLN A 25 6.51 -22.43 1.87
N THR A 26 7.21 -21.88 2.86
CA THR A 26 7.31 -22.48 4.20
C THR A 26 5.95 -22.52 4.87
N ARG A 27 5.16 -21.45 4.74
CA ARG A 27 3.82 -21.36 5.30
C ARG A 27 2.86 -22.39 4.70
N VAL A 28 2.95 -22.64 3.40
CA VAL A 28 2.14 -23.68 2.73
C VAL A 28 2.42 -25.06 3.34
N LYS A 29 3.69 -25.41 3.58
CA LYS A 29 4.07 -26.68 4.22
C LYS A 29 3.51 -26.80 5.64
N GLU A 30 3.66 -25.75 6.46
CA GLU A 30 3.11 -25.72 7.82
C GLU A 30 1.58 -25.94 7.84
N LEU A 31 0.88 -25.34 6.88
CA LEU A 31 -0.58 -25.51 6.76
C LEU A 31 -0.95 -26.92 6.33
N GLU A 32 -0.20 -27.53 5.41
CA GLU A 32 -0.39 -28.92 5.00
C GLU A 32 -0.09 -29.91 6.13
N GLU A 33 0.93 -29.67 6.95
CA GLU A 33 1.21 -30.49 8.15
C GLU A 33 0.08 -30.39 9.18
N LYS A 34 -0.47 -29.18 9.37
CA LYS A 34 -1.51 -28.92 10.38
C LYS A 34 -2.90 -29.40 9.96
N TYR A 35 -3.27 -29.19 8.70
CA TYR A 35 -4.64 -29.43 8.19
C TYR A 35 -4.73 -30.60 7.21
N GLY A 36 -3.58 -31.17 6.83
CA GLY A 36 -3.47 -32.18 5.78
C GLY A 36 -3.37 -31.55 4.39
N LYS A 37 -3.13 -32.41 3.39
CA LYS A 37 -3.02 -31.99 1.99
C LYS A 37 -4.29 -31.30 1.52
N TYR A 38 -4.13 -30.16 0.86
CA TYR A 38 -5.22 -29.38 0.26
C TYR A 38 -5.90 -30.17 -0.87
N LYS A 39 -7.23 -30.28 -0.82
CA LYS A 39 -8.04 -31.09 -1.74
C LYS A 39 -8.99 -30.21 -2.54
N LYS A 40 -9.59 -30.81 -3.56
CA LYS A 40 -10.61 -30.17 -4.41
C LYS A 40 -11.82 -29.65 -3.62
N ILE A 41 -12.19 -30.33 -2.52
CA ILE A 41 -13.29 -29.87 -1.67
C ILE A 41 -12.93 -28.59 -0.92
N ASP A 42 -11.68 -28.45 -0.44
CA ASP A 42 -11.19 -27.24 0.21
C ASP A 42 -11.18 -26.07 -0.77
N ALA A 43 -10.72 -26.31 -2.02
CA ALA A 43 -10.79 -25.33 -3.10
C ALA A 43 -12.22 -24.86 -3.39
N ALA A 44 -13.19 -25.76 -3.37
CA ALA A 44 -14.59 -25.41 -3.59
C ALA A 44 -15.16 -24.57 -2.44
N LEU A 45 -14.79 -24.88 -1.20
CA LEU A 45 -15.17 -24.12 0.00
C LEU A 45 -14.56 -22.72 -0.01
N ASP A 46 -13.25 -22.61 -0.27
CA ASP A 46 -12.56 -21.32 -0.32
C ASP A 46 -13.05 -20.46 -1.46
N TYR A 47 -13.25 -21.04 -2.66
CA TYR A 47 -13.86 -20.32 -3.78
C TYR A 47 -15.25 -19.80 -3.42
N ASN A 48 -16.07 -20.63 -2.77
CA ASN A 48 -17.38 -20.20 -2.30
C ASN A 48 -17.25 -19.03 -1.31
N ASN A 49 -16.33 -19.09 -0.36
CA ASN A 49 -16.09 -17.98 0.59
C ASN A 49 -15.67 -16.70 -0.14
N LEU A 50 -14.78 -16.78 -1.14
CA LEU A 50 -14.36 -15.64 -1.94
C LEU A 50 -15.53 -15.01 -2.70
N MET A 51 -16.44 -15.82 -3.24
CA MET A 51 -17.63 -15.33 -3.95
C MET A 51 -18.66 -14.69 -3.01
N HIS A 52 -18.58 -14.97 -1.71
CA HIS A 52 -19.44 -14.37 -0.67
C HIS A 52 -18.80 -13.16 0.03
N ILE A 53 -17.60 -12.73 -0.37
CA ILE A 53 -17.02 -11.47 0.13
C ILE A 53 -17.95 -10.32 -0.26
N ASN A 54 -18.42 -9.58 0.74
CA ASN A 54 -19.29 -8.42 0.56
C ASN A 54 -18.49 -7.14 0.80
N VAL A 55 -19.15 -6.02 1.11
CA VAL A 55 -18.55 -4.71 1.33
C VAL A 55 -18.17 -4.44 2.79
N ASP A 56 -18.24 -5.46 3.65
CA ASP A 56 -17.92 -5.38 5.07
C ASP A 56 -16.45 -5.01 5.35
N HIS A 57 -15.56 -5.35 4.42
CA HIS A 57 -14.15 -4.96 4.45
C HIS A 57 -13.89 -3.55 3.87
N ILE A 58 -14.91 -2.89 3.30
CA ILE A 58 -14.79 -1.55 2.75
C ILE A 58 -15.01 -0.53 3.86
N LEU A 59 -14.05 0.38 4.01
CA LEU A 59 -14.14 1.48 4.96
C LEU A 59 -14.25 2.82 4.23
N GLU A 60 -15.43 3.43 4.29
CA GLU A 60 -15.62 4.82 3.88
C GLU A 60 -15.13 5.74 4.99
N LEU A 61 -14.10 6.54 4.69
CA LEU A 61 -13.35 7.25 5.72
C LEU A 61 -14.08 8.48 6.23
N SER A 62 -14.47 8.45 7.51
CA SER A 62 -14.87 9.65 8.25
C SER A 62 -13.65 10.55 8.54
N TYR A 63 -13.89 11.74 9.10
CA TYR A 63 -12.81 12.60 9.59
C TYR A 63 -11.91 11.88 10.60
N TYR A 64 -12.50 11.13 11.54
CA TYR A 64 -11.75 10.41 12.56
C TYR A 64 -10.95 9.24 11.97
N ASP A 65 -11.48 8.57 10.95
CA ASP A 65 -10.74 7.53 10.24
C ASP A 65 -9.52 8.09 9.51
N LYS A 66 -9.69 9.20 8.78
CA LYS A 66 -8.58 9.89 8.13
C LYS A 66 -7.52 10.31 9.15
N ARG A 67 -7.93 10.84 10.32
CA ARG A 67 -7.01 11.26 11.38
C ARG A 67 -6.28 10.07 12.02
N ARG A 68 -6.99 8.95 12.24
CA ARG A 68 -6.39 7.69 12.71
C ARG A 68 -5.32 7.21 11.73
N ILE A 69 -5.63 7.16 10.44
CA ILE A 69 -4.69 6.76 9.39
C ILE A 69 -3.49 7.70 9.35
N HIS A 70 -3.71 9.02 9.42
CA HIS A 70 -2.64 10.00 9.46
C HIS A 70 -1.66 9.74 10.64
N ASN A 71 -2.20 9.43 11.81
CA ASN A 71 -1.40 9.17 13.01
C ASN A 71 -0.61 7.86 12.96
N LEU A 72 -0.94 6.90 12.08
CA LEU A 72 -0.15 5.67 11.90
C LEU A 72 1.29 5.97 11.46
N LYS A 73 1.51 7.13 10.83
CA LYS A 73 2.84 7.61 10.45
C LYS A 73 3.73 7.94 11.66
N TYR A 74 3.19 8.08 12.86
CA TYR A 74 4.01 8.43 14.03
C TYR A 74 5.18 7.46 14.23
N PHE A 75 4.91 6.15 14.16
CA PHE A 75 5.93 5.13 14.35
C PHE A 75 7.04 5.22 13.30
N THR A 76 6.67 5.27 12.01
CA THR A 76 7.65 5.28 10.93
C THR A 76 8.34 6.64 10.76
N TRP A 77 7.60 7.74 10.82
CA TRP A 77 8.11 9.08 10.56
C TRP A 77 8.92 9.62 11.75
N ILE A 78 8.39 9.48 12.97
CA ILE A 78 9.01 10.06 14.17
C ILE A 78 10.01 9.08 14.78
N GLU A 79 9.57 7.87 15.15
CA GLU A 79 10.42 6.96 15.92
C GLU A 79 11.52 6.33 15.06
N GLN A 80 11.21 5.88 13.84
CA GLN A 80 12.20 5.22 12.98
C GLN A 80 13.04 6.20 12.17
N GLN A 81 12.44 7.24 11.59
CA GLN A 81 13.14 8.20 10.73
C GLN A 81 13.63 9.46 11.46
N GLY A 82 13.26 9.67 12.73
CA GLY A 82 13.72 10.80 13.53
C GLY A 82 13.18 12.16 13.09
N ARG A 83 12.05 12.19 12.36
CA ARG A 83 11.42 13.44 11.90
C ARG A 83 10.75 14.18 13.06
N GLU A 84 10.55 15.48 12.90
CA GLU A 84 9.88 16.29 13.91
C GLU A 84 8.36 16.10 13.90
N LEU A 85 7.73 16.09 15.08
CA LEU A 85 6.27 16.04 15.21
C LEU A 85 5.58 17.22 14.51
N LYS A 86 6.23 18.38 14.46
CA LYS A 86 5.72 19.56 13.76
C LYS A 86 5.57 19.29 12.26
N GLU A 87 6.51 18.56 11.66
CA GLU A 87 6.46 18.18 10.25
C GLU A 87 5.30 17.21 9.97
N LEU A 88 5.09 16.23 10.85
CA LEU A 88 3.95 15.32 10.74
C LEU A 88 2.61 16.07 10.84
N ASN A 89 2.47 17.00 11.79
CA ASN A 89 1.27 17.83 11.90
C ASN A 89 1.05 18.73 10.67
N ALA A 90 2.11 19.29 10.09
CA ALA A 90 2.02 20.12 8.89
C ALA A 90 1.43 19.36 7.70
N GLN A 91 1.73 18.05 7.56
CA GLN A 91 1.11 17.21 6.53
C GLN A 91 -0.42 17.13 6.63
N TRP A 92 -1.01 17.42 7.80
CA TRP A 92 -2.45 17.44 8.03
C TRP A 92 -3.04 18.86 7.97
N TYR A 93 -2.47 19.81 8.70
CA TYR A 93 -3.03 21.15 8.85
C TYR A 93 -2.70 22.08 7.68
N ASP A 94 -1.58 21.87 7.01
CA ASP A 94 -1.16 22.67 5.85
C ASP A 94 -1.57 21.99 4.53
N PHE A 95 -2.55 21.07 4.58
CA PHE A 95 -3.10 20.42 3.40
C PHE A 95 -3.97 21.42 2.59
N PRO A 96 -3.83 21.50 1.26
CA PRO A 96 -3.01 20.64 0.39
C PRO A 96 -1.56 21.12 0.16
N ASP A 97 -1.27 22.39 0.47
CA ASP A 97 -0.02 23.08 0.13
C ASP A 97 1.25 22.31 0.53
N TYR A 98 1.24 21.61 1.67
CA TYR A 98 2.38 20.78 2.08
C TYR A 98 2.77 19.76 1.01
N TRP A 99 1.78 19.05 0.45
CA TRP A 99 2.00 18.01 -0.54
C TRP A 99 2.23 18.59 -1.93
N ASP A 100 1.55 19.67 -2.29
CA ASP A 100 1.73 20.32 -3.59
C ASP A 100 3.19 20.80 -3.80
N ARG A 101 3.84 21.29 -2.73
CA ARG A 101 5.27 21.63 -2.76
C ARG A 101 6.18 20.41 -3.01
N ILE A 102 5.80 19.23 -2.56
CA ILE A 102 6.56 18.00 -2.78
C ILE A 102 6.30 17.50 -4.20
N HIS A 103 5.04 17.51 -4.64
CA HIS A 103 4.65 17.10 -5.99
C HIS A 103 5.29 18.00 -7.06
N SER A 104 5.54 19.28 -6.78
CA SER A 104 6.25 20.15 -7.72
C SER A 104 7.74 19.81 -7.90
N GLN A 105 8.29 18.88 -7.10
CA GLN A 105 9.68 18.44 -7.20
C GLN A 105 9.87 17.14 -8.01
N VAL A 106 8.79 16.57 -8.57
CA VAL A 106 8.83 15.28 -9.29
C VAL A 106 9.91 15.27 -10.38
N ASP A 107 9.97 16.29 -11.23
CA ASP A 107 10.97 16.37 -12.31
C ASP A 107 12.43 16.42 -11.82
N GLU A 108 12.67 16.97 -10.64
CA GLU A 108 14.01 17.02 -10.03
C GLU A 108 14.38 15.67 -9.42
N ILE A 109 13.42 15.03 -8.74
CA ILE A 109 13.58 13.70 -8.16
C ILE A 109 13.88 12.67 -9.26
N ASP A 110 13.17 12.73 -10.39
CA ASP A 110 13.39 11.83 -11.52
C ASP A 110 14.83 11.94 -12.06
N LYS A 111 15.35 13.17 -12.22
CA LYS A 111 16.75 13.38 -12.63
C LYS A 111 17.76 12.81 -11.64
N LEU A 112 17.47 12.91 -10.33
CA LEU A 112 18.31 12.33 -9.29
C LEU A 112 18.28 10.80 -9.33
N ILE A 113 17.11 10.21 -9.60
CA ILE A 113 16.96 8.76 -9.77
C ILE A 113 17.77 8.28 -10.99
N ASP A 114 17.65 8.94 -12.14
CA ASP A 114 18.41 8.60 -13.34
C ASP A 114 19.92 8.66 -13.09
N THR A 115 20.39 9.76 -12.48
CA THR A 115 21.81 9.93 -12.13
C THR A 115 22.29 8.84 -11.16
N PHE A 116 21.46 8.47 -10.18
CA PHE A 116 21.78 7.40 -9.24
C PHE A 116 21.90 6.05 -9.97
N ASN A 117 20.95 5.72 -10.84
CA ASN A 117 20.95 4.48 -11.61
C ASN A 117 22.15 4.38 -12.57
N GLU A 118 22.54 5.49 -13.20
CA GLU A 118 23.76 5.53 -14.02
C GLU A 118 25.02 5.23 -13.22
N ARG A 119 25.10 5.72 -11.96
CA ARG A 119 26.23 5.49 -11.06
C ARG A 119 26.31 4.06 -10.55
N THR A 120 25.16 3.42 -10.30
CA THR A 120 25.14 2.03 -9.84
C THR A 120 25.47 1.04 -10.96
N GLY A 121 25.29 1.42 -12.22
CA GLY A 121 25.62 0.59 -13.39
C GLY A 121 24.70 -0.62 -13.58
N LEU A 122 23.73 -0.84 -12.69
CA LEU A 122 22.82 -1.98 -12.68
C LEU A 122 21.98 -2.10 -13.96
N LEU A 123 21.69 -0.97 -14.61
CA LEU A 123 20.94 -0.94 -15.88
C LEU A 123 21.79 -1.27 -17.11
N LYS A 124 23.12 -1.37 -16.99
CA LYS A 124 24.02 -1.76 -18.09
C LYS A 124 24.22 -3.28 -18.18
N GLU A 125 23.83 -4.01 -17.14
CA GLU A 125 23.94 -5.47 -17.03
C GLU A 125 22.61 -6.20 -17.27
N LEU A 126 21.53 -5.45 -17.53
CA LEU A 126 20.20 -5.94 -17.96
C LEU A 126 20.12 -6.00 -19.50
#